data_AF-A0A8I1R3B8-F1
#
_entry.id   AF-A0A8I1R3B8-F1
#
_cell.length_a   1.000
_cell.length_b   1.000
_cell.length_c   1.000
_cell.angle_alpha   90.00
_cell.angle_beta   90.00
_cell.angle_gamma   90.00
#
_symmetry.space_group_name_H-M   'P 1'
#
loop_
_entity.id
_entity.type
_entity.pdbx_description
1 polymer ?
#
loop_
_entity_poly.entity_id
_entity_poly.type
_entity_poly.pdbx_seq_one_letter_code
_entity_poly.pdbx_strand_id
1 'polypeptide(L)'
;MGADTKIEWAHHTFNPWIGCTRISPACDHCYAADWAKRYGQEHLWQGERRQTSAQTRHQPFKWNREAAEAGERRRVFCGSLMDFADNQVPGRWRDDAWHCISMCPWLDWMLLSKRPQNYARFLPGPAIGAPEWGDGWPNVWLGTTIEDRKRLPNLEHLRAVPAAVRFLSIEPLLEDLGELDLTGIHLVIVGGESGPEARPMHPAWVRSLRDQCAAQGVAFFFKQWGEWAPHTVDLEDEEGSIRTTPRGGVNWQAERPGGYFGVFRIGKKRAGRLLDGRTHDEMPRPAA
;
A
#
# COMPACT_ATOMS: atom_id res chain seq x y z
N MET A 1 0.83 -15.79 5.53
CA MET A 1 -0.53 -15.35 5.13
C MET A 1 -1.48 -15.70 6.25
N GLY A 2 -2.50 -14.89 6.48
CA GLY A 2 -3.36 -15.03 7.66
C GLY A 2 -4.82 -14.76 7.30
N ALA A 3 -5.73 -15.43 8.02
CA ALA A 3 -7.17 -15.15 7.98
C ALA A 3 -7.49 -13.76 8.52
N ASP A 4 -6.70 -13.26 9.48
CA ASP A 4 -6.74 -11.87 9.92
C ASP A 4 -5.41 -11.22 9.57
N THR A 5 -5.44 -10.19 8.72
CA THR A 5 -4.24 -9.44 8.38
C THR A 5 -4.00 -8.28 9.34
N LYS A 6 -2.72 -7.92 9.52
CA LYS A 6 -2.33 -6.67 10.21
C LYS A 6 -2.31 -5.47 9.26
N ILE A 7 -2.82 -5.63 8.05
CA ILE A 7 -2.92 -4.62 7.00
C ILE A 7 -4.31 -4.01 7.08
N GLU A 8 -4.38 -2.76 7.48
CA GLU A 8 -5.59 -2.23 8.11
C GLU A 8 -6.71 -1.88 7.13
N TRP A 9 -6.40 -1.84 5.83
CA TRP A 9 -7.36 -1.66 4.75
C TRP A 9 -7.88 -2.98 4.15
N ALA A 10 -7.47 -4.15 4.66
CA ALA A 10 -7.86 -5.45 4.12
C ALA A 10 -8.28 -6.42 5.23
N HIS A 11 -9.12 -7.40 4.89
CA HIS A 11 -9.48 -8.49 5.80
C HIS A 11 -8.47 -9.62 5.71
N HIS A 12 -8.00 -9.89 4.49
CA HIS A 12 -7.05 -10.97 4.21
C HIS A 12 -5.83 -10.47 3.44
N THR A 13 -4.76 -11.27 3.45
CA THR A 13 -3.58 -11.03 2.62
C THR A 13 -3.21 -12.30 1.88
N PHE A 14 -3.07 -12.18 0.56
CA PHE A 14 -2.79 -13.26 -0.35
C PHE A 14 -1.52 -12.98 -1.14
N ASN A 15 -0.67 -13.98 -1.31
CA ASN A 15 0.48 -13.89 -2.21
C ASN A 15 0.56 -15.21 -2.99
N PRO A 16 0.23 -15.23 -4.29
CA PRO A 16 0.33 -16.44 -5.10
C PRO A 16 1.80 -16.90 -5.29
N TRP A 17 2.74 -15.95 -5.23
CA TRP A 17 4.18 -16.19 -5.19
C TRP A 17 4.85 -15.24 -4.19
N ILE A 18 6.11 -15.48 -3.89
CA ILE A 18 6.96 -14.66 -3.00
C ILE A 18 8.18 -14.19 -3.79
N GLY A 19 8.57 -12.93 -3.56
CA GLY A 19 9.72 -12.28 -4.16
C GLY A 19 9.31 -11.16 -5.11
N CYS A 20 10.17 -10.15 -5.23
CA CYS A 20 10.08 -9.11 -6.25
C CYS A 20 11.46 -8.48 -6.48
N THR A 21 11.63 -7.70 -7.55
CA THR A 21 12.89 -7.00 -7.83
C THR A 21 12.80 -5.57 -7.31
N ARG A 22 13.84 -5.12 -6.57
CA ARG A 22 14.01 -3.72 -6.16
C ARG A 22 14.15 -2.81 -7.39
N ILE A 23 13.29 -1.80 -7.49
CA ILE A 23 13.26 -0.86 -8.63
C ILE A 23 13.10 0.61 -8.20
N SER A 24 13.03 0.87 -6.90
CA SER A 24 12.76 2.23 -6.43
C SER A 24 13.20 2.47 -4.98
N PRO A 25 13.33 3.74 -4.55
CA PRO A 25 13.71 4.09 -3.19
C PRO A 25 12.77 3.55 -2.12
N ALA A 26 11.49 3.31 -2.41
CA ALA A 26 10.58 2.63 -1.47
C ALA A 26 11.01 1.20 -1.13
N CYS A 27 11.89 0.59 -1.92
CA CYS A 27 12.41 -0.75 -1.67
C CYS A 27 13.62 -0.78 -0.74
N ASP A 28 14.23 0.38 -0.44
CA ASP A 28 15.52 0.46 0.27
C ASP A 28 15.43 -0.08 1.70
N HIS A 29 14.28 0.10 2.34
CA HIS A 29 13.97 -0.40 3.69
C HIS A 29 12.72 -1.29 3.67
N CYS A 30 12.61 -2.13 2.64
CA CYS A 30 11.45 -2.98 2.43
C CYS A 30 11.32 -4.05 3.54
N TYR A 31 10.23 -4.01 4.31
CA TYR A 31 9.96 -5.00 5.36
C TYR A 31 9.95 -6.46 4.84
N ALA A 32 9.56 -6.67 3.58
CA ALA A 32 9.51 -7.99 2.98
C ALA A 32 10.92 -8.51 2.63
N ALA A 33 11.85 -7.62 2.25
CA ALA A 33 13.26 -7.95 2.08
C ALA A 33 13.94 -8.25 3.43
N ASP A 34 13.63 -7.49 4.49
CA ASP A 34 14.10 -7.77 5.85
C ASP A 34 13.56 -9.10 6.37
N TRP A 35 12.29 -9.41 6.10
CA TRP A 35 11.70 -10.71 6.39
C TRP A 35 12.47 -11.81 5.64
N ALA A 36 12.70 -11.65 4.33
CA ALA A 36 13.42 -12.62 3.52
C ALA A 36 14.83 -12.88 4.08
N LYS A 37 15.59 -11.82 4.39
CA LYS A 37 16.92 -11.91 5.01
C LYS A 37 16.90 -12.68 6.34
N ARG A 38 15.90 -12.42 7.20
CA ARG A 38 15.76 -13.10 8.50
C ARG A 38 15.59 -14.61 8.35
N TYR A 39 14.96 -15.07 7.27
CA TYR A 39 14.69 -16.48 7.01
C TYR A 39 15.62 -17.11 5.97
N GLY A 40 16.71 -16.43 5.58
CA GLY A 40 17.66 -16.94 4.57
C GLY A 40 17.05 -17.07 3.16
N GLN A 41 16.13 -16.17 2.82
CA GLN A 41 15.38 -16.15 1.55
C GLN A 41 15.66 -14.90 0.70
N GLU A 42 16.77 -14.21 0.94
CA GLU A 42 17.16 -12.99 0.25
C GLU A 42 17.25 -13.16 -1.28
N HIS A 43 17.53 -14.37 -1.78
CA HIS A 43 17.56 -14.70 -3.21
C HIS A 43 16.22 -14.39 -3.90
N LEU A 44 15.09 -14.47 -3.18
CA LEU A 44 13.76 -14.12 -3.71
C LEU A 44 13.60 -12.62 -4.02
N TRP A 45 14.46 -11.76 -3.47
CA TRP A 45 14.54 -10.33 -3.79
C TRP A 45 15.69 -9.98 -4.73
N GLN A 46 16.47 -10.98 -5.17
CA GLN A 46 17.67 -10.80 -5.99
C GLN A 46 17.56 -11.44 -7.39
N GLY A 47 16.39 -11.96 -7.76
CA GLY A 47 16.16 -12.50 -9.11
C GLY A 47 15.30 -13.75 -9.17
N GLU A 48 15.08 -14.42 -8.04
CA GLU A 48 14.26 -15.62 -7.98
C GLU A 48 12.83 -15.33 -7.54
N ARG A 49 11.88 -16.18 -7.92
CA ARG A 49 10.51 -16.16 -7.41
C ARG A 49 10.12 -17.56 -6.98
N ARG A 50 9.37 -17.66 -5.89
CA ARG A 50 8.86 -18.93 -5.39
C ARG A 50 7.34 -18.92 -5.38
N GLN A 51 6.71 -19.86 -6.10
CA GLN A 51 5.27 -20.06 -5.99
C GLN A 51 4.92 -20.53 -4.58
N THR A 52 3.82 -20.01 -4.03
CA THR A 52 3.36 -20.47 -2.72
C THR A 52 2.70 -21.84 -2.80
N SER A 53 2.56 -22.50 -1.64
CA SER A 53 1.97 -23.84 -1.54
C SER A 53 0.56 -23.90 -2.13
N ALA A 54 0.13 -25.08 -2.57
CA ALA A 54 -1.24 -25.28 -3.04
C ALA A 54 -2.27 -24.90 -1.96
N GLN A 55 -2.00 -25.22 -0.69
CA GLN A 55 -2.84 -24.81 0.44
C GLN A 55 -3.02 -23.29 0.51
N THR A 56 -1.94 -22.52 0.34
CA THR A 56 -2.01 -21.06 0.26
C THR A 56 -2.92 -20.62 -0.88
N ARG A 57 -2.66 -21.16 -2.08
CA ARG A 57 -3.35 -20.78 -3.30
C ARG A 57 -4.84 -21.16 -3.30
N HIS A 58 -5.23 -22.13 -2.47
CA HIS A 58 -6.62 -22.53 -2.29
C HIS A 58 -7.36 -21.81 -1.16
N GLN A 59 -6.63 -21.11 -0.28
CA GLN A 59 -7.22 -20.38 0.84
C GLN A 59 -8.31 -19.36 0.43
N PRO A 60 -8.19 -18.62 -0.70
CA PRO A 60 -9.21 -17.69 -1.13
C PRO A 60 -10.58 -18.30 -1.38
N PHE A 61 -10.68 -19.55 -1.86
CA PHE A 61 -11.97 -20.20 -2.07
C PHE A 61 -12.74 -20.39 -0.77
N LYS A 62 -12.03 -20.67 0.34
CA LYS A 62 -12.64 -20.72 1.67
C LYS A 62 -13.13 -19.35 2.10
N TRP A 63 -12.30 -18.30 1.99
CA TRP A 63 -12.69 -16.94 2.34
C TRP A 63 -13.86 -16.43 1.52
N ASN A 64 -13.89 -16.76 0.22
CA ASN A 64 -14.99 -16.41 -0.68
C ASN A 64 -16.30 -17.05 -0.24
N ARG A 65 -16.28 -18.34 0.14
CA ARG A 65 -17.47 -19.02 0.67
C ARG A 65 -17.95 -18.37 1.97
N GLU A 66 -17.04 -18.08 2.91
CA GLU A 66 -17.39 -17.43 4.17
C GLU A 66 -17.95 -16.01 3.97
N ALA A 67 -17.40 -15.24 3.02
CA ALA A 67 -17.90 -13.93 2.63
C ALA A 67 -19.30 -14.03 2.01
N ALA A 68 -19.53 -15.01 1.15
CA ALA A 68 -20.83 -15.29 0.55
C ALA A 68 -21.89 -15.69 1.60
N GLU A 69 -21.54 -16.59 2.50
CA GLU A 69 -22.41 -17.03 3.61
C GLU A 69 -22.78 -15.87 4.55
N ALA A 70 -21.84 -14.93 4.77
CA ALA A 70 -22.08 -13.73 5.56
C ALA A 70 -22.84 -12.62 4.81
N GLY A 71 -23.01 -12.74 3.48
CA GLY A 71 -23.61 -11.68 2.66
C GLY A 71 -22.76 -10.40 2.58
N GLU A 72 -21.46 -10.49 2.87
CA GLU A 72 -20.55 -9.33 2.96
C GLU A 72 -19.28 -9.58 2.15
N ARG A 73 -18.96 -8.65 1.24
CA ARG A 73 -17.72 -8.72 0.45
C ARG A 73 -16.51 -8.46 1.34
N ARG A 74 -15.42 -9.22 1.13
CA ARG A 74 -14.17 -9.06 1.90
C ARG A 74 -12.99 -8.67 1.02
N ARG A 75 -12.36 -7.54 1.35
CA ARG A 75 -11.09 -7.11 0.74
C ARG A 75 -9.91 -8.04 1.02
N VAL A 76 -9.14 -8.34 -0.02
CA VAL A 76 -7.92 -9.14 0.00
C VAL A 76 -6.78 -8.34 -0.60
N PHE A 77 -5.76 -8.03 0.21
CA PHE A 77 -4.55 -7.38 -0.29
C PHE A 77 -3.61 -8.40 -0.93
N CYS A 78 -3.29 -8.19 -2.21
CA CYS A 78 -2.33 -8.97 -2.98
C CYS A 78 -1.10 -8.09 -3.28
N GLY A 79 -0.03 -8.28 -2.49
CA GLY A 79 1.19 -7.47 -2.63
C GLY A 79 2.03 -7.33 -1.37
N SER A 80 1.85 -8.18 -0.35
CA SER A 80 2.62 -8.02 0.89
C SER A 80 4.01 -8.63 0.81
N LEU A 81 4.22 -9.65 -0.03
CA LEU A 81 5.51 -10.32 -0.20
C LEU A 81 5.86 -10.51 -1.69
N MET A 82 5.22 -9.74 -2.56
CA MET A 82 5.38 -9.83 -4.00
C MET A 82 4.94 -8.54 -4.70
N ASP A 83 5.26 -8.42 -5.98
CA ASP A 83 4.74 -7.39 -6.89
C ASP A 83 3.90 -8.10 -7.98
N PHE A 84 2.64 -7.67 -8.19
CA PHE A 84 1.72 -8.38 -9.07
C PHE A 84 2.15 -8.33 -10.56
N ALA A 85 2.66 -7.17 -10.99
CA ALA A 85 3.06 -6.92 -12.37
C ALA A 85 4.58 -7.11 -12.58
N ASP A 86 5.16 -8.03 -11.82
CA ASP A 86 6.56 -8.41 -11.93
C ASP A 86 6.87 -9.19 -13.22
N ASN A 87 7.94 -8.77 -13.92
CA ASN A 87 8.40 -9.40 -15.16
C ASN A 87 8.93 -10.82 -14.98
N GLN A 88 9.42 -11.16 -13.78
CA GLN A 88 10.12 -12.43 -13.53
C GLN A 88 9.19 -13.59 -13.19
N VAL A 89 7.89 -13.32 -13.03
CA VAL A 89 6.90 -14.34 -12.67
C VAL A 89 6.47 -15.12 -13.91
N PRO A 90 6.58 -16.47 -13.91
CA PRO A 90 6.10 -17.29 -15.01
C PRO A 90 4.62 -17.02 -15.33
N GLY A 91 4.28 -16.90 -16.63
CA GLY A 91 2.92 -16.59 -17.08
C GLY A 91 1.85 -17.49 -16.44
N ARG A 92 2.09 -18.80 -16.42
CA ARG A 92 1.20 -19.79 -15.81
C ARG A 92 0.87 -19.52 -14.35
N TRP A 93 1.81 -18.98 -13.55
CA TRP A 93 1.52 -18.67 -12.14
C TRP A 93 0.57 -17.48 -12.00
N ARG A 94 0.67 -16.53 -12.93
CA ARG A 94 -0.24 -15.39 -12.99
C ARG A 94 -1.60 -15.82 -13.54
N ASP A 95 -1.65 -16.72 -14.51
CA ASP A 95 -2.89 -17.31 -15.00
C ASP A 95 -3.64 -18.05 -13.89
N ASP A 96 -2.93 -18.87 -13.09
CA ASP A 96 -3.49 -19.53 -11.90
C ASP A 96 -4.06 -18.50 -10.89
N ALA A 97 -3.37 -17.37 -10.70
CA ALA A 97 -3.81 -16.31 -9.80
C ALA A 97 -5.07 -15.61 -10.33
N TRP A 98 -5.12 -15.29 -11.63
CA TRP A 98 -6.28 -14.70 -12.27
C TRP A 98 -7.50 -15.62 -12.24
N HIS A 99 -7.29 -16.92 -12.47
CA HIS A 99 -8.36 -17.92 -12.34
C HIS A 99 -8.90 -17.98 -10.91
N CYS A 100 -8.03 -17.94 -9.89
CA CYS A 100 -8.47 -17.86 -8.50
C CYS A 100 -9.30 -16.59 -8.23
N ILE A 101 -8.85 -15.44 -8.73
CA ILE A 101 -9.53 -14.15 -8.59
C ILE A 101 -10.92 -14.17 -9.24
N SER A 102 -11.05 -14.71 -10.46
CA SER A 102 -12.34 -14.78 -11.18
C SER A 102 -13.34 -15.69 -10.47
N MET A 103 -12.86 -16.76 -9.83
CA MET A 103 -13.69 -17.71 -9.10
C MET A 103 -14.06 -17.26 -7.69
N CYS A 104 -13.54 -16.12 -7.23
CA CYS A 104 -13.80 -15.56 -5.91
C CYS A 104 -14.52 -14.20 -5.98
N PRO A 105 -15.78 -14.13 -6.47
CA PRO A 105 -16.47 -12.86 -6.70
C PRO A 105 -16.87 -12.13 -5.42
N TRP A 106 -16.93 -12.80 -4.26
CA TRP A 106 -17.22 -12.18 -2.96
C TRP A 106 -15.99 -11.56 -2.28
N LEU A 107 -14.83 -11.61 -2.95
CA LEU A 107 -13.60 -11.00 -2.48
C LEU A 107 -13.24 -9.81 -3.36
N ASP A 108 -12.94 -8.66 -2.73
CA ASP A 108 -12.42 -7.48 -3.41
C ASP A 108 -10.90 -7.52 -3.44
N TRP A 109 -10.31 -7.76 -4.61
CA TRP A 109 -8.88 -8.00 -4.77
C TRP A 109 -8.12 -6.70 -5.00
N MET A 110 -7.33 -6.30 -4.01
CA MET A 110 -6.44 -5.14 -4.12
C MET A 110 -5.08 -5.58 -4.65
N LEU A 111 -4.87 -5.44 -5.95
CA LEU A 111 -3.64 -5.84 -6.64
C LEU A 111 -2.69 -4.64 -6.73
N LEU A 112 -1.54 -4.72 -6.06
CA LEU A 112 -0.56 -3.63 -6.03
C LEU A 112 0.70 -3.96 -6.84
N SER A 113 1.21 -2.97 -7.55
CA SER A 113 2.49 -3.04 -8.25
C SER A 113 3.29 -1.73 -8.18
N LYS A 114 4.61 -1.81 -8.35
CA LYS A 114 5.49 -0.66 -8.67
C LYS A 114 5.75 -0.54 -10.18
N ARG A 115 5.11 -1.38 -10.99
CA ARG A 115 5.29 -1.49 -12.45
C ARG A 115 3.94 -1.42 -13.19
N PRO A 116 3.13 -0.38 -12.98
CA PRO A 116 1.80 -0.31 -13.58
C PRO A 116 1.82 -0.37 -15.12
N GLN A 117 2.91 0.04 -15.76
CA GLN A 117 3.11 -0.08 -17.22
C GLN A 117 3.00 -1.53 -17.72
N ASN A 118 3.16 -2.52 -16.84
CA ASN A 118 3.05 -3.93 -17.18
C ASN A 118 1.63 -4.49 -17.06
N TYR A 119 0.69 -3.76 -16.43
CA TYR A 119 -0.65 -4.30 -16.18
C TYR A 119 -1.37 -4.72 -17.46
N ALA A 120 -1.38 -3.87 -18.50
CA ALA A 120 -2.04 -4.16 -19.77
C ALA A 120 -1.56 -5.48 -20.40
N ARG A 121 -0.25 -5.74 -20.37
CA ARG A 121 0.34 -6.99 -20.88
C ARG A 121 -0.03 -8.22 -20.04
N PHE A 122 -0.37 -8.02 -18.77
CA PHE A 122 -0.59 -9.08 -17.79
C PHE A 122 -2.05 -9.27 -17.40
N LEU A 123 -2.98 -8.63 -18.11
CA LEU A 123 -4.40 -8.90 -17.99
C LEU A 123 -4.72 -10.36 -18.37
N PRO A 124 -5.78 -10.95 -17.78
CA PRO A 124 -6.16 -12.32 -18.08
C PRO A 124 -6.63 -12.45 -19.53
N GLY A 125 -6.14 -13.47 -20.23
CA GLY A 125 -6.61 -13.85 -21.56
C GLY A 125 -7.70 -14.92 -21.52
N PRO A 126 -8.39 -15.20 -22.64
CA PRO A 126 -9.48 -16.19 -22.70
C PRO A 126 -9.03 -17.62 -22.33
N ALA A 127 -7.74 -17.93 -22.43
CA ALA A 127 -7.18 -19.24 -22.15
C ALA A 127 -7.37 -19.71 -20.68
N ILE A 128 -7.62 -18.80 -19.74
CA ILE A 128 -7.83 -19.15 -18.32
C ILE A 128 -9.27 -19.55 -17.99
N GLY A 129 -10.19 -19.47 -18.97
CA GLY A 129 -11.61 -19.81 -18.79
C GLY A 129 -12.38 -18.84 -17.89
N ALA A 130 -11.91 -17.59 -17.76
CA ALA A 130 -12.59 -16.52 -17.03
C ALA A 130 -13.37 -15.60 -17.99
N PRO A 131 -14.34 -14.81 -17.48
CA PRO A 131 -14.98 -13.76 -18.27
C PRO A 131 -13.94 -12.80 -18.88
N GLU A 132 -14.26 -12.22 -20.03
CA GLU A 132 -13.41 -11.19 -20.63
C GLU A 132 -13.16 -10.05 -19.64
N TRP A 133 -11.97 -9.43 -19.71
CA TRP A 133 -11.63 -8.32 -18.82
C TRP A 133 -12.56 -7.13 -18.98
N GLY A 134 -12.92 -6.78 -20.23
CA GLY A 134 -13.78 -5.65 -20.56
C GLY A 134 -13.28 -4.34 -19.93
N ASP A 135 -14.17 -3.65 -19.23
CA ASP A 135 -13.88 -2.41 -18.49
C ASP A 135 -13.22 -2.65 -17.11
N GLY A 136 -12.89 -3.91 -16.82
CA GLY A 136 -12.32 -4.38 -15.56
C GLY A 136 -13.32 -5.17 -14.73
N TRP A 137 -12.87 -6.26 -14.12
CA TRP A 137 -13.74 -7.07 -13.27
C TRP A 137 -14.16 -6.30 -12.01
N PRO A 138 -15.45 -6.35 -11.60
CA PRO A 138 -15.98 -5.55 -10.50
C PRO A 138 -15.35 -5.87 -9.14
N ASN A 139 -14.79 -7.07 -9.00
CA ASN A 139 -14.11 -7.53 -7.80
C ASN A 139 -12.59 -7.30 -7.81
N VAL A 140 -12.05 -6.56 -8.79
CA VAL A 140 -10.61 -6.30 -8.92
C VAL A 140 -10.30 -4.82 -8.85
N TRP A 141 -9.42 -4.46 -7.92
CA TRP A 141 -8.90 -3.12 -7.74
C TRP A 141 -7.43 -3.13 -8.17
N LEU A 142 -7.06 -2.29 -9.14
CA LEU A 142 -5.68 -2.14 -9.58
C LEU A 142 -5.06 -0.95 -8.87
N GLY A 143 -3.84 -1.10 -8.36
CA GLY A 143 -3.16 0.02 -7.72
C GLY A 143 -1.68 0.08 -8.01
N THR A 144 -1.12 1.27 -7.86
CA THR A 144 0.30 1.51 -8.03
C THR A 144 0.92 2.19 -6.81
N THR A 145 2.17 1.87 -6.52
CA THR A 145 2.96 2.68 -5.59
C THR A 145 3.46 3.95 -6.28
N ILE A 146 3.40 5.08 -5.56
CA ILE A 146 4.03 6.36 -5.90
C ILE A 146 4.64 6.92 -4.63
N GLU A 147 5.93 6.73 -4.44
CA GLU A 147 6.65 7.19 -3.24
C GLU A 147 7.30 8.58 -3.39
N ASP A 148 7.54 9.01 -4.64
CA ASP A 148 8.24 10.25 -5.00
C ASP A 148 7.76 10.81 -6.35
N ARG A 149 8.11 12.07 -6.66
CA ARG A 149 7.71 12.77 -7.88
C ARG A 149 8.17 12.05 -9.15
N LYS A 150 9.31 11.37 -9.10
CA LYS A 150 9.84 10.61 -10.24
C LYS A 150 8.90 9.46 -10.64
N ARG A 151 8.03 8.99 -9.75
CA ARG A 151 7.03 7.94 -10.02
C ARG A 151 5.65 8.49 -10.36
N LEU A 152 5.43 9.80 -10.40
CA LEU A 152 4.14 10.37 -10.83
C LEU A 152 3.65 9.86 -12.20
N PRO A 153 4.51 9.59 -13.21
CA PRO A 153 4.05 8.98 -14.47
C PRO A 153 3.33 7.63 -14.32
N ASN A 154 3.48 6.95 -13.17
CA ASN A 154 2.74 5.72 -12.87
C ASN A 154 1.22 5.94 -12.79
N LEU A 155 0.75 7.17 -12.53
CA LEU A 155 -0.67 7.53 -12.60
C LEU A 155 -1.24 7.23 -13.98
N GLU A 156 -0.58 7.72 -15.02
CA GLU A 156 -1.03 7.54 -16.41
C GLU A 156 -0.99 6.08 -16.84
N HIS A 157 0.05 5.34 -16.43
CA HIS A 157 0.12 3.91 -16.68
C HIS A 157 -1.03 3.14 -16.01
N LEU A 158 -1.44 3.54 -14.80
CA LEU A 158 -2.58 2.92 -14.12
C LEU A 158 -3.91 3.31 -14.77
N ARG A 159 -4.09 4.59 -15.16
CA ARG A 159 -5.28 5.09 -15.86
C ARG A 159 -5.50 4.41 -17.21
N ALA A 160 -4.43 4.10 -17.92
CA ALA A 160 -4.47 3.46 -19.23
C ALA A 160 -5.05 2.03 -19.21
N VAL A 161 -5.15 1.39 -18.03
CA VAL A 161 -5.70 0.03 -17.90
C VAL A 161 -7.14 0.11 -17.38
N PRO A 162 -8.13 -0.50 -18.06
CA PRO A 162 -9.50 -0.57 -17.55
C PRO A 162 -9.54 -1.25 -16.18
N ALA A 163 -10.25 -0.68 -15.23
CA ALA A 163 -10.36 -1.19 -13.87
C ALA A 163 -11.61 -0.62 -13.19
N ALA A 164 -12.32 -1.46 -12.44
CA ALA A 164 -13.47 -1.05 -11.65
C ALA A 164 -13.07 -0.07 -10.53
N VAL A 165 -11.90 -0.28 -9.92
CA VAL A 165 -11.31 0.60 -8.91
C VAL A 165 -9.83 0.77 -9.21
N ARG A 166 -9.36 2.02 -9.15
CA ARG A 166 -7.93 2.39 -9.21
C ARG A 166 -7.51 3.02 -7.89
N PHE A 167 -6.40 2.55 -7.30
CA PHE A 167 -5.90 3.10 -6.06
C PHE A 167 -4.41 3.43 -6.08
N LEU A 168 -4.00 4.43 -5.31
CA LEU A 168 -2.60 4.76 -5.07
C LEU A 168 -2.17 4.24 -3.70
N SER A 169 -1.01 3.62 -3.66
CA SER A 169 -0.32 3.28 -2.42
C SER A 169 0.90 4.20 -2.29
N ILE A 170 0.70 5.31 -1.61
CA ILE A 170 1.74 6.31 -1.34
C ILE A 170 2.38 5.94 0.00
N GLU A 171 2.99 4.75 0.03
CA GLU A 171 3.71 4.27 1.20
C GLU A 171 4.99 3.49 0.85
N PRO A 172 6.16 3.93 1.39
CA PRO A 172 6.34 5.16 2.15
C PRO A 172 6.15 6.43 1.28
N LEU A 173 5.57 7.49 1.85
CA LEU A 173 5.62 8.84 1.27
C LEU A 173 7.00 9.47 1.58
N LEU A 174 7.84 9.63 0.56
CA LEU A 174 9.24 10.02 0.74
C LEU A 174 9.52 11.51 0.52
N GLU A 175 8.63 12.21 -0.18
CA GLU A 175 8.75 13.64 -0.44
C GLU A 175 7.37 14.27 -0.68
N ASP A 176 7.32 15.60 -0.74
CA ASP A 176 6.13 16.32 -1.21
C ASP A 176 5.88 16.00 -2.68
N LEU A 177 4.74 15.38 -3.01
CA LEU A 177 4.38 15.07 -4.39
C LEU A 177 3.85 16.28 -5.16
N GLY A 178 3.55 17.40 -4.50
CA GLY A 178 2.90 18.56 -5.11
C GLY A 178 1.42 18.30 -5.38
N GLU A 179 0.89 19.02 -6.37
CA GLU A 179 -0.50 18.85 -6.82
C GLU A 179 -0.64 17.61 -7.71
N LEU A 180 -1.61 16.76 -7.37
CA LEU A 180 -1.97 15.56 -8.10
C LEU A 180 -3.31 15.75 -8.78
N ASP A 181 -3.34 15.51 -10.09
CA ASP A 181 -4.57 15.19 -10.78
C ASP A 181 -4.97 13.75 -10.38
N LEU A 182 -6.09 13.61 -9.67
CA LEU A 182 -6.63 12.33 -9.20
C LEU A 182 -7.82 11.85 -10.04
N THR A 183 -8.06 12.45 -11.21
CA THR A 183 -9.07 11.99 -12.16
C THR A 183 -8.95 10.48 -12.41
N GLY A 184 -10.06 9.75 -12.29
CA GLY A 184 -10.10 8.29 -12.46
C GLY A 184 -9.43 7.46 -11.36
N ILE A 185 -8.94 8.09 -10.29
CA ILE A 185 -8.45 7.45 -9.06
C ILE A 185 -9.58 7.46 -8.02
N HIS A 186 -9.73 6.34 -7.33
CA HIS A 186 -10.85 6.10 -6.42
C HIS A 186 -10.43 6.05 -4.95
N LEU A 187 -9.15 5.72 -4.69
CA LEU A 187 -8.60 5.58 -3.35
C LEU A 187 -7.13 6.00 -3.32
N VAL A 188 -6.74 6.76 -2.29
CA VAL A 188 -5.34 7.06 -1.99
C VAL A 188 -5.03 6.57 -0.58
N ILE A 189 -4.10 5.62 -0.47
CA ILE A 189 -3.57 5.10 0.79
C ILE A 189 -2.22 5.77 1.04
N VAL A 190 -2.07 6.46 2.17
CA VAL A 190 -0.81 7.13 2.55
C VAL A 190 -0.25 6.56 3.84
N GLY A 191 1.07 6.37 3.88
CA GLY A 191 1.74 5.90 5.08
C GLY A 191 3.22 6.27 5.12
N GLY A 192 3.75 6.45 6.34
CA GLY A 192 5.18 6.62 6.57
C GLY A 192 5.94 5.28 6.65
N GLU A 193 7.27 5.36 6.56
CA GLU A 193 8.14 4.18 6.55
C GLU A 193 8.26 3.52 7.93
N SER A 194 8.31 2.19 7.97
CA SER A 194 8.51 1.40 9.19
C SER A 194 9.85 0.68 9.16
N GLY A 195 10.42 0.34 10.32
CA GLY A 195 11.66 -0.43 10.41
C GLY A 195 12.86 0.32 10.98
N PRO A 196 14.00 -0.37 11.19
CA PRO A 196 15.17 0.18 11.88
C PRO A 196 15.80 1.38 11.17
N GLU A 197 15.62 1.49 9.86
CA GLU A 197 16.19 2.56 9.02
C GLU A 197 15.09 3.44 8.39
N ALA A 198 13.88 3.44 8.96
CA ALA A 198 12.77 4.24 8.46
C ALA A 198 13.14 5.72 8.30
N ARG A 199 12.74 6.30 7.16
CA ARG A 199 12.84 7.73 6.89
C ARG A 199 11.62 8.48 7.45
N PRO A 200 11.79 9.71 7.98
CA PRO A 200 10.68 10.52 8.45
C PRO A 200 9.85 11.08 7.28
N MET A 201 8.53 11.15 7.48
CA MET A 201 7.59 11.78 6.56
C MET A 201 7.17 13.14 7.12
N HIS A 202 7.21 14.19 6.29
CA HIS A 202 6.74 15.50 6.72
C HIS A 202 5.21 15.54 6.84
N PRO A 203 4.63 16.08 7.93
CA PRO A 203 3.17 16.08 8.12
C PRO A 203 2.40 16.90 7.10
N ALA A 204 2.99 17.99 6.59
CA ALA A 204 2.34 18.79 5.55
C ALA A 204 2.13 17.99 4.25
N TRP A 205 3.00 17.01 3.93
CA TRP A 205 2.86 16.21 2.71
C TRP A 205 1.60 15.34 2.77
N VAL A 206 1.39 14.63 3.87
CA VAL A 206 0.18 13.80 4.05
C VAL A 206 -1.09 14.63 4.20
N ARG A 207 -1.02 15.80 4.86
CA ARG A 207 -2.15 16.75 4.93
C ARG A 207 -2.53 17.27 3.55
N SER A 208 -1.55 17.66 2.73
CA SER A 208 -1.76 18.08 1.35
C SER A 208 -2.48 16.98 0.54
N LEU A 209 -2.02 15.73 0.61
CA LEU A 209 -2.67 14.60 -0.08
C LEU A 209 -4.11 14.37 0.40
N ARG A 210 -4.36 14.44 1.72
CA ARG A 210 -5.72 14.35 2.28
C ARG A 210 -6.62 15.44 1.70
N ASP A 211 -6.17 16.68 1.71
CA ASP A 211 -6.96 17.83 1.31
C ASP A 211 -7.23 17.80 -0.21
N GLN A 212 -6.26 17.35 -1.01
CA GLN A 212 -6.44 17.09 -2.44
C GLN A 212 -7.45 15.97 -2.73
N CYS A 213 -7.43 14.88 -1.95
CA CYS A 213 -8.43 13.81 -2.07
C CYS A 213 -9.84 14.34 -1.76
N ALA A 214 -9.99 15.10 -0.67
CA ALA A 214 -11.25 15.72 -0.30
C ALA A 214 -11.76 16.68 -1.38
N ALA A 215 -10.89 17.50 -1.96
CA ALA A 215 -11.24 18.45 -3.02
C ALA A 215 -11.70 17.76 -4.32
N GLN A 216 -11.19 16.55 -4.61
CA GLN A 216 -11.48 15.80 -5.83
C GLN A 216 -12.50 14.65 -5.62
N GLY A 217 -13.05 14.50 -4.41
CA GLY A 217 -14.02 13.45 -4.09
C GLY A 217 -13.44 12.03 -4.09
N VAL A 218 -12.14 11.89 -3.80
CA VAL A 218 -11.41 10.60 -3.77
C VAL A 218 -11.32 10.10 -2.34
N ALA A 219 -11.53 8.79 -2.12
CA ALA A 219 -11.41 8.22 -0.78
C ALA A 219 -9.96 8.32 -0.28
N PHE A 220 -9.79 8.78 0.96
CA PHE A 220 -8.48 8.91 1.59
C PHE A 220 -8.32 7.95 2.79
N PHE A 221 -7.26 7.14 2.75
CA PHE A 221 -6.90 6.23 3.82
C PHE A 221 -5.52 6.56 4.38
N PHE A 222 -5.46 7.00 5.63
CA PHE A 222 -4.19 7.19 6.33
C PHE A 222 -3.84 5.95 7.15
N LYS A 223 -2.89 5.16 6.65
CA LYS A 223 -2.53 3.91 7.31
C LYS A 223 -1.88 4.14 8.66
N GLN A 224 -0.78 4.91 8.66
CA GLN A 224 0.05 5.18 9.83
C GLN A 224 1.18 6.18 9.51
N TRP A 225 1.79 6.67 10.58
CA TRP A 225 3.01 7.48 10.55
C TRP A 225 4.32 6.71 10.31
N GLY A 226 4.34 5.39 10.55
CA GLY A 226 5.60 4.62 10.50
C GLY A 226 6.38 4.73 11.81
N GLU A 227 7.71 4.78 11.79
CA GLU A 227 8.51 4.93 13.03
C GLU A 227 8.56 6.35 13.61
N TRP A 228 8.13 7.33 12.81
CA TRP A 228 8.33 8.76 13.04
C TRP A 228 6.98 9.46 13.11
N ALA A 229 6.73 10.28 14.12
CA ALA A 229 5.48 11.01 14.24
C ALA A 229 5.68 12.46 14.67
N PRO A 230 4.73 13.35 14.31
CA PRO A 230 4.55 14.63 14.99
C PRO A 230 4.46 14.45 16.48
N HIS A 231 5.23 15.23 17.21
CA HIS A 231 4.92 15.48 18.61
C HIS A 231 4.92 16.99 18.82
N THR A 232 3.87 17.50 19.45
CA THR A 232 3.95 18.82 20.07
C THR A 232 5.07 18.72 21.09
N VAL A 233 6.10 19.53 20.89
CA VAL A 233 7.05 19.84 21.96
C VAL A 233 6.27 20.71 22.95
N ASP A 234 5.46 20.08 23.81
CA ASP A 234 5.05 20.69 25.07
C ASP A 234 6.28 20.63 25.98
N LEU A 235 7.20 21.57 25.77
CA LEU A 235 8.43 21.73 26.55
C LEU A 235 8.18 22.66 27.73
N GLU A 236 7.28 22.30 28.64
CA GLU A 236 7.28 22.89 29.98
C GLU A 236 6.95 21.80 31.01
N ASP A 237 7.98 21.23 31.61
CA ASP A 237 7.94 20.75 32.98
C ASP A 237 8.27 21.91 33.96
N GLU A 238 7.77 21.86 35.19
CA GLU A 238 7.84 22.92 36.23
C GLU A 238 9.28 23.38 36.59
N GLU A 239 10.31 22.74 36.03
CA GLU A 239 11.74 23.00 36.27
C GLU A 239 12.54 23.27 34.97
N GLY A 240 11.88 23.40 33.80
CA GLY A 240 12.51 23.86 32.56
C GLY A 240 13.59 22.94 31.98
N SER A 241 13.50 21.62 32.20
CA SER A 241 14.56 20.66 31.83
C SER A 241 14.03 19.62 30.84
N ILE A 242 14.50 19.68 29.58
CA ILE A 242 14.19 18.70 28.52
C ILE A 242 14.62 17.28 28.94
N ARG A 243 13.70 16.50 29.52
CA ARG A 243 13.89 15.05 29.73
C ARG A 243 13.12 14.24 28.71
N THR A 244 13.68 14.21 27.50
CA THR A 244 13.91 13.00 26.68
C THR A 244 14.24 13.48 25.28
N THR A 245 15.51 13.54 24.91
CA THR A 245 15.87 13.50 23.49
C THR A 245 15.42 12.14 22.95
N PRO A 246 14.44 12.04 22.04
CA PRO A 246 14.18 10.80 21.33
C PRO A 246 15.46 10.41 20.56
N ARG A 247 15.62 9.15 20.16
CA ARG A 247 16.81 8.63 19.45
C ARG A 247 16.96 9.26 18.03
N GLY A 248 17.20 10.56 17.96
CA GLY A 248 17.14 11.38 16.75
C GLY A 248 15.79 12.09 16.58
N GLY A 249 15.84 13.37 16.20
CA GLY A 249 14.71 14.18 15.77
C GLY A 249 15.09 14.95 14.51
N VAL A 250 14.16 15.07 13.56
CA VAL A 250 14.36 15.93 12.39
C VAL A 250 13.49 17.16 12.58
N ASN A 251 14.15 18.32 12.63
CA ASN A 251 13.48 19.60 12.72
C ASN A 251 13.28 20.14 11.30
N TRP A 252 12.03 20.50 11.00
CA TRP A 252 11.67 21.20 9.78
C TRP A 252 11.26 22.62 10.15
N GLN A 253 11.58 23.60 9.30
CA GLN A 253 11.09 24.96 9.49
C GLN A 253 9.55 24.93 9.40
N ALA A 254 8.89 25.50 10.40
CA ALA A 254 7.46 25.72 10.34
C ALA A 254 7.16 26.89 9.40
N GLU A 255 5.93 26.94 8.89
CA GLU A 255 5.43 28.05 8.06
C GLU A 255 5.41 29.39 8.81
N ARG A 256 5.48 29.37 10.15
CA ARG A 256 5.57 30.57 10.98
C ARG A 256 7.03 30.99 11.15
N PRO A 257 7.37 32.29 10.99
CA PRO A 257 8.72 32.79 11.24
C PRO A 257 9.21 32.40 12.64
N GLY A 258 10.36 31.71 12.72
CA GLY A 258 10.97 31.27 13.98
C GLY A 258 10.37 30.00 14.60
N GLY A 259 9.30 29.43 14.03
CA GLY A 259 8.77 28.15 14.45
C GLY A 259 9.54 26.99 13.82
N TYR A 260 9.88 25.98 14.62
CA TYR A 260 10.31 24.68 14.11
C TYR A 260 9.25 23.66 14.50
N PHE A 261 9.00 22.70 13.62
CA PHE A 261 8.20 21.54 13.94
C PHE A 261 9.08 20.29 13.84
N GLY A 262 9.11 19.52 14.93
CA GLY A 262 9.93 18.32 15.05
C GLY A 262 9.13 17.06 14.71
N VAL A 263 9.71 16.20 13.88
CA VAL A 263 9.28 14.80 13.76
C VAL A 263 10.27 13.94 14.54
N PHE A 264 9.75 13.13 15.45
CA PHE A 264 10.56 12.34 16.37
C PHE A 264 10.38 10.86 16.12
N ARG A 265 11.48 10.11 16.28
CA ARG A 265 11.45 8.66 16.23
C ARG A 265 10.91 8.10 17.55
N ILE A 266 9.61 7.84 17.58
CA ILE A 266 8.91 7.35 18.78
C ILE A 266 8.50 5.88 18.68
N GLY A 267 8.73 5.25 17.53
CA GLY A 267 8.46 3.85 17.28
C GLY A 267 7.04 3.60 16.74
N LYS A 268 6.91 2.65 15.81
CA LYS A 268 5.67 2.35 15.07
C LYS A 268 4.40 2.29 15.93
N LYS A 269 4.46 1.56 17.04
CA LYS A 269 3.31 1.38 17.94
C LYS A 269 2.83 2.70 18.54
N ARG A 270 3.74 3.60 18.89
CA ARG A 270 3.41 4.90 19.49
C ARG A 270 3.03 5.94 18.45
N ALA A 271 3.68 5.92 17.28
CA ALA A 271 3.38 6.83 16.18
C ALA A 271 1.94 6.67 15.69
N GLY A 272 1.44 5.44 15.62
CA GLY A 272 0.01 5.18 15.38
C GLY A 272 -0.49 5.72 14.04
N ARG A 273 -1.80 5.99 14.00
CA ARG A 273 -2.54 6.32 12.76
C ARG A 273 -3.49 7.50 12.87
N LEU A 274 -3.30 8.34 13.89
CA LEU A 274 -4.08 9.57 14.00
C LEU A 274 -3.42 10.65 13.15
N LEU A 275 -4.15 11.17 12.17
CA LEU A 275 -3.76 12.37 11.43
C LEU A 275 -4.73 13.48 11.86
N ASP A 276 -4.18 14.49 12.53
CA ASP A 276 -4.94 15.61 13.10
C ASP A 276 -6.07 15.13 14.04
N GLY A 277 -5.72 14.22 14.96
CA GLY A 277 -6.59 13.78 16.05
C GLY A 277 -7.63 12.71 15.69
N ARG A 278 -7.73 12.29 14.42
CA ARG A 278 -8.69 11.26 13.98
C ARG A 278 -8.05 10.23 13.04
N THR A 279 -8.72 9.08 12.89
CA THR A 279 -8.39 8.13 11.82
C THR A 279 -9.03 8.58 10.51
N HIS A 280 -8.41 8.16 9.40
CA HIS A 280 -8.92 8.39 8.05
C HIS A 280 -8.97 7.02 7.38
N ASP A 281 -10.14 6.39 7.39
CA ASP A 281 -10.34 5.00 6.99
C ASP A 281 -11.28 4.87 5.78
N GLU A 282 -11.36 5.90 4.95
CA GLU A 282 -12.30 5.97 3.84
C GLU A 282 -11.98 4.92 2.78
N MET A 283 -13.02 4.46 2.10
CA MET A 283 -12.95 3.45 1.05
C MET A 283 -13.84 3.84 -0.12
N PRO A 284 -13.44 3.49 -1.35
CA PRO A 284 -14.28 3.76 -2.50
C PRO A 284 -15.56 2.94 -2.37
N ARG A 285 -16.70 3.56 -2.63
CA ARG A 285 -17.96 2.81 -2.72
C ARG A 285 -17.86 1.93 -3.97
N PRO A 286 -18.25 0.64 -3.91
CA PRO A 286 -18.41 -0.15 -5.12
C PRO A 286 -19.28 0.62 -6.10
N ALA A 287 -18.92 0.65 -7.38
CA ALA A 287 -19.82 1.16 -8.41
C ALA A 287 -21.14 0.39 -8.28
N ALA A 288 -22.25 1.14 -8.21
CA ALA A 288 -23.59 0.58 -8.10
C ALA A 288 -23.98 -0.24 -9.33
#